data_AF-A0A0G0IJ48-F1
#
_entry.id   AF-A0A0G0IJ48-F1
#
_cell.length_a   1.000
_cell.length_b   1.000
_cell.length_c   1.000
_cell.angle_alpha   90.00
_cell.angle_beta   90.00
_cell.angle_gamma   90.00
#
_symmetry.space_group_name_H-M   'P 1'
#
loop_
_entity.id
_entity.type
_entity.pdbx_description
1 polymer ?
#
loop_
_entity_poly.entity_id
_entity_poly.type
_entity_poly.pdbx_seq_one_letter_code
_entity_poly.pdbx_strand_id
1 'polypeptide(L)'
;MNKILKLIFIAIFLFSTYHLIRDLLTNFGIHNYIVDFAHRSHLWCEQFDPWVCQWITVPSEIFIIIASLIVLKRSKVGILGIFILIQVPF
;
A
#
# COMPACT_ATOMS: atom_id res chain seq x y z
N MET A 1 -20.56 4.16 7.73
CA MET A 1 -19.21 4.60 8.19
C MET A 1 -19.26 6.09 8.46
N ASN A 2 -18.64 6.59 9.53
CA ASN A 2 -18.60 8.03 9.79
C ASN A 2 -17.71 8.76 8.75
N LYS A 3 -17.83 10.09 8.66
CA LYS A 3 -17.09 10.89 7.66
C LYS A 3 -15.58 10.75 7.80
N ILE A 4 -15.08 10.69 9.04
CA ILE A 4 -13.64 10.60 9.33
C ILE A 4 -13.08 9.26 8.83
N LEU A 5 -13.68 8.12 9.20
CA LEU A 5 -13.25 6.81 8.73
C LEU A 5 -13.33 6.70 7.21
N LYS A 6 -14.36 7.31 6.59
CA LYS A 6 -14.44 7.35 5.12
C LYS A 6 -13.25 8.08 4.50
N LEU A 7 -12.87 9.23 5.06
CA LEU A 7 -11.69 9.97 4.60
C LEU A 7 -10.40 9.18 4.84
N ILE A 8 -10.27 8.49 5.98
CA ILE A 8 -9.12 7.62 6.27
C ILE A 8 -8.98 6.53 5.22
N PHE A 9 -10.05 5.78 4.92
CA PHE A 9 -9.99 4.73 3.90
C PHE A 9 -9.76 5.26 2.49
N ILE A 10 -10.23 6.47 2.17
CA ILE A 10 -9.88 7.14 0.90
C ILE A 10 -8.39 7.47 0.85
N ALA A 11 -7.83 8.03 1.94
CA ALA A 11 -6.42 8.36 2.02
C ALA A 11 -5.54 7.10 1.90
N ILE A 12 -5.89 6.03 2.63
CA ILE A 12 -5.21 4.73 2.55
C ILE A 12 -5.26 4.19 1.11
N PHE A 13 -6.43 4.20 0.48
CA PHE A 13 -6.58 3.73 -0.91
C PHE A 13 -5.68 4.50 -1.89
N LEU A 14 -5.68 5.83 -1.82
CA LEU A 14 -4.87 6.67 -2.70
C LEU A 14 -3.38 6.45 -2.45
N PHE A 15 -2.98 6.37 -1.17
CA PHE A 15 -1.59 6.16 -0.78
C PHE A 15 -1.08 4.80 -1.23
N SER A 16 -1.82 3.71 -0.98
CA SER A 16 -1.45 2.37 -1.44
C SER A 16 -1.41 2.25 -2.95
N THR A 17 -2.31 2.94 -3.66
CA THR A 17 -2.28 2.98 -5.13
C THR A 17 -1.01 3.66 -5.63
N TYR A 18 -0.64 4.81 -5.04
CA TYR A 18 0.61 5.49 -5.35
C TYR A 18 1.83 4.60 -5.04
N HIS A 19 1.86 3.96 -3.86
CA HIS A 19 2.93 3.04 -3.46
C HIS A 19 3.10 1.87 -4.43
N LEU A 20 2.00 1.24 -4.83
CA LEU A 20 2.05 0.14 -5.81
C LEU A 20 2.62 0.62 -7.14
N ILE A 21 2.11 1.72 -7.69
CA ILE A 21 2.60 2.26 -8.98
C ILE A 21 4.08 2.60 -8.87
N ARG A 22 4.47 3.28 -7.80
CA ARG A 22 5.85 3.64 -7.51
C ARG A 22 6.75 2.40 -7.48
N ASP A 23 6.41 1.39 -6.68
CA ASP A 23 7.23 0.18 -6.51
C ASP A 23 7.35 -0.60 -7.82
N LEU A 24 6.28 -0.68 -8.61
CA LEU A 24 6.33 -1.26 -9.96
C LEU A 24 7.32 -0.49 -10.85
N LEU A 25 7.21 0.85 -10.90
CA LEU A 25 8.10 1.68 -11.71
C LEU A 25 9.57 1.56 -11.28
N THR A 26 9.85 1.57 -9.97
CA THR A 26 11.19 1.36 -9.44
C THR A 26 11.75 -0.01 -9.80
N ASN A 27 10.93 -1.07 -9.71
CA ASN A 27 11.34 -2.43 -10.09
C ASN A 27 11.64 -2.58 -11.59
N PHE A 28 11.04 -1.74 -12.43
CA PHE A 28 11.37 -1.64 -13.87
C PHE A 28 12.52 -0.65 -14.17
N GLY A 29 13.19 -0.11 -13.15
CA GLY A 29 14.32 0.82 -13.29
C GLY A 29 13.93 2.24 -13.71
N ILE A 30 12.65 2.62 -13.56
CA ILE A 30 12.17 3.95 -13.88
C ILE A 30 12.31 4.83 -12.64
N HIS A 31 13.18 5.83 -12.72
CA HIS A 31 13.45 6.77 -11.63
C HIS A 31 13.08 8.20 -12.04
N ASN A 32 12.37 8.90 -11.16
CA ASN A 32 12.05 10.32 -11.28
C ASN A 32 11.62 10.84 -9.91
N TYR A 33 11.51 12.16 -9.76
CA TYR A 33 11.15 12.78 -8.48
C TYR A 33 9.88 12.21 -7.84
N ILE A 34 8.87 11.85 -8.64
CA ILE A 34 7.62 11.28 -8.13
C ILE A 34 7.81 9.81 -7.71
N VAL A 35 8.59 9.03 -8.47
CA VAL A 35 8.82 7.61 -8.16
C VAL A 35 9.80 7.43 -7.00
N ASP A 36 10.78 8.31 -6.87
CA ASP A 36 11.77 8.21 -5.80
C ASP A 36 11.27 8.86 -4.50
N PHE A 37 10.19 9.66 -4.55
CA PHE A 37 9.61 10.29 -3.38
C PHE A 37 9.03 9.25 -2.41
N ALA A 38 9.54 9.29 -1.17
CA ALA A 38 9.22 8.35 -0.10
C ALA A 38 9.52 6.88 -0.44
N HIS A 39 10.31 6.60 -1.49
CA HIS A 39 10.85 5.26 -1.73
C HIS A 39 11.85 4.94 -0.59
N ARG A 40 11.69 3.79 0.06
CA ARG A 40 12.59 3.33 1.11
C ARG A 40 13.35 2.14 0.59
N SER A 41 14.65 2.12 0.83
CA SER A 41 15.48 0.97 0.49
C SER A 41 15.04 -0.26 1.27
N HIS A 42 14.86 -1.38 0.59
CA HIS A 42 14.54 -2.67 1.20
C HIS A 42 15.79 -3.40 1.74
N LEU A 43 16.78 -2.67 2.27
CA LEU A 43 18.04 -3.23 2.79
C LEU A 43 17.82 -4.32 3.85
N TRP A 44 16.73 -4.21 4.63
CA TRP A 44 16.34 -5.19 5.64
C TRP A 44 15.98 -6.56 5.05
N CYS A 45 15.74 -6.60 3.75
CA CYS A 45 15.16 -7.69 3.01
C CYS A 45 16.15 -8.29 1.99
N GLU A 46 17.30 -7.64 1.78
CA GLU A 46 18.43 -8.12 0.97
C GLU A 46 19.04 -9.44 1.47
N GLN A 47 18.80 -9.80 2.73
CA GLN A 47 19.21 -11.09 3.30
C GLN A 47 18.38 -12.26 2.75
N PHE A 48 17.20 -11.97 2.19
CA PHE A 48 16.39 -12.94 1.47
C PHE A 48 16.80 -12.99 -0.01
N ASP A 49 16.07 -13.77 -0.80
CA ASP A 49 16.22 -13.77 -2.25
C ASP A 49 16.01 -12.35 -2.81
N PRO A 50 16.98 -11.77 -3.55
CA PRO A 50 16.89 -10.40 -4.08
C PRO A 50 15.66 -10.17 -4.95
N TRP A 51 15.21 -11.22 -5.64
CA TRP A 51 14.02 -11.17 -6.47
C TRP A 51 12.77 -11.07 -5.61
N VAL A 52 12.66 -11.88 -4.55
CA VAL A 52 11.56 -11.77 -3.57
C VAL A 52 11.54 -10.38 -2.95
N CYS A 53 12.72 -9.82 -2.69
CA CYS A 53 12.84 -8.53 -2.04
C CYS A 53 12.28 -7.35 -2.85
N GLN A 54 12.49 -7.36 -4.17
CA GLN A 54 11.95 -6.34 -5.07
C GLN A 54 10.41 -6.33 -5.07
N TRP A 55 9.78 -7.49 -4.94
CA TRP A 55 8.33 -7.64 -5.06
C TRP A 55 7.60 -7.74 -3.72
N ILE A 56 8.30 -7.60 -2.59
CA ILE A 56 7.76 -7.95 -1.26
C ILE A 56 6.56 -7.10 -0.84
N THR A 57 6.51 -5.83 -1.27
CA THR A 57 5.44 -4.88 -0.94
C THR A 57 4.22 -5.01 -1.84
N VAL A 58 4.38 -5.55 -3.06
CA VAL A 58 3.33 -5.61 -4.07
C VAL A 58 2.09 -6.39 -3.59
N PRO A 59 2.21 -7.61 -3.01
CA PRO A 59 1.06 -8.35 -2.50
C PRO A 59 0.27 -7.59 -1.43
N SER A 60 0.97 -6.94 -0.49
CA SER A 60 0.31 -6.19 0.58
C SER A 60 -0.40 -4.94 0.05
N GLU A 61 0.19 -4.22 -0.90
CA GLU A 61 -0.45 -3.05 -1.50
C GLU A 61 -1.71 -3.44 -2.29
N ILE A 62 -1.65 -4.52 -3.08
CA ILE A 62 -2.82 -5.06 -3.79
C ILE A 62 -3.94 -5.42 -2.80
N PHE A 63 -3.61 -6.09 -1.70
CA PHE A 63 -4.57 -6.42 -0.65
C PHE A 63 -5.23 -5.16 -0.06
N ILE A 64 -4.43 -4.16 0.33
CA ILE A 64 -4.94 -2.93 0.95
C ILE A 64 -5.85 -2.18 -0.03
N ILE A 65 -5.48 -2.08 -1.32
CA ILE A 65 -6.30 -1.45 -2.37
C ILE A 65 -7.66 -2.14 -2.48
N ILE A 66 -7.68 -3.47 -2.66
CA ILE A 66 -8.92 -4.25 -2.82
C ILE A 66 -9.79 -4.16 -1.57
N ALA A 67 -9.20 -4.38 -0.39
CA ALA A 67 -9.93 -4.35 0.86
C ALA A 67 -10.47 -2.94 1.17
N SER A 68 -9.73 -1.88 0.87
CA SER A 68 -10.18 -0.48 1.03
C SER A 68 -11.36 -0.16 0.11
N LEU A 69 -11.32 -0.59 -1.15
CA LEU A 69 -12.46 -0.49 -2.07
C LEU A 69 -13.69 -1.20 -1.55
N ILE A 70 -13.54 -2.42 -1.01
CA ILE A 70 -14.65 -3.18 -0.43
C ILE A 70 -15.24 -2.43 0.78
N VAL A 71 -14.41 -1.92 1.68
CA VAL A 71 -14.86 -1.15 2.86
C VAL A 71 -15.58 0.13 2.45
N LEU A 72 -15.04 0.88 1.49
CA LEU A 72 -15.65 2.09 0.96
C LEU A 72 -16.99 1.80 0.27
N LYS A 73 -17.05 0.77 -0.59
CA LYS A 73 -18.26 0.36 -1.32
C LYS A 73 -19.36 -0.11 -0.37
N ARG A 74 -19.01 -0.88 0.68
CA ARG A 74 -19.96 -1.35 1.69
C ARG A 74 -20.27 -0.31 2.76
N SER A 75 -19.51 0.79 2.81
CA SER A 75 -19.61 1.83 3.84
C SER A 75 -19.62 1.29 5.28
N LYS A 76 -18.92 0.17 5.52
CA LYS A 76 -18.86 -0.54 6.81
C LYS A 76 -17.44 -1.08 7.05
N VAL A 77 -16.91 -0.80 8.24
CA VAL A 77 -15.63 -1.35 8.70
C VAL A 77 -15.90 -2.73 9.29
N GLY A 78 -15.63 -3.78 8.51
CA GLY A 78 -15.63 -5.17 8.97
C GLY A 78 -14.21 -5.67 9.25
N ILE A 79 -14.04 -6.99 9.29
CA ILE A 79 -12.73 -7.64 9.53
C ILE A 79 -11.65 -7.12 8.58
N LEU A 80 -11.96 -6.96 7.28
CA LEU A 80 -11.02 -6.41 6.29
C LEU A 80 -10.56 -4.99 6.64
N GLY A 81 -11.48 -4.14 7.11
CA GLY A 81 -11.15 -2.78 7.50
C GLY A 81 -10.31 -2.73 8.78
N ILE A 82 -10.55 -3.65 9.73
CA ILE A 82 -9.74 -3.78 10.94
C ILE A 82 -8.30 -4.19 10.57
N PHE A 83 -8.13 -5.17 9.68
CA PHE A 83 -6.80 -5.57 9.22
C PHE A 83 -6.03 -4.43 8.58
N ILE A 84 -6.67 -3.64 7.71
CA ILE A 84 -6.05 -2.46 7.12
C ILE A 84 -5.60 -1.47 8.21
N LEU A 85 -6.48 -1.14 9.17
CA LEU A 85 -6.18 -0.14 10.19
C LEU A 85 -5.06 -0.55 11.15
N ILE A 86 -4.85 -1.85 11.37
CA ILE A 86 -3.74 -2.36 12.20
C ILE A 86 -2.43 -2.39 11.41
N GLN A 87 -2.49 -2.56 10.08
CA GLN A 87 -1.30 -2.59 9.22
C GLN A 87 -0.70 -1.22 8.94
N VAL A 88 -1.50 -0.15 8.99
CA VAL A 88 -1.01 1.21 8.82
C VAL A 88 -0.31 1.64 10.12
N PRO A 89 1.03 1.80 10.13
CA PRO A 89 1.69 2.36 11.31
C PRO A 89 1.21 3.80 11.50
N PHE A 90 0.75 4.12 12.72
CA PHE A 90 0.47 5.49 13.16
C PHE A 90 1.75 6.31 13.29
#